data_AF-A0A9X3XNA5-F1
#
_entry.id   AF-A0A9X3XNA5-F1
#
_cell.length_a   1.000
_cell.length_b   1.000
_cell.length_c   1.000
_cell.angle_alpha   90.00
_cell.angle_beta   90.00
_cell.angle_gamma   90.00
#
_symmetry.space_group_name_H-M   'P 1'
#
loop_
_entity.id
_entity.type
_entity.pdbx_description
1 polymer ?
#
loop_
_entity_poly.entity_id
_entity_poly.type
_entity_poly.pdbx_seq_one_letter_code
_entity_poly.pdbx_strand_id
1 'polypeptide(L)'
;MERFLEVHGTIINKKDIRRVEFISDDIYLGLLPRVNGEIVVDFIGFTYAKIHTFDNREIDLEIDLYAPDEGETEDFWIDKNRAYINMSMTKIYELLNPVKVTEIEYN
;
A
#
# COMPACT_ATOMS: atom_id res chain seq x y z
N MET A 1 24.81 -4.45 4.97
CA MET A 1 23.82 -3.67 5.74
C MET A 1 22.50 -4.41 5.68
N GLU A 2 21.90 -4.72 6.83
CA GLU A 2 20.52 -5.21 6.85
C GLU A 2 19.60 -4.07 6.41
N ARG A 3 18.64 -4.37 5.55
CA ARG A 3 17.63 -3.40 5.11
C ARG A 3 16.36 -3.65 5.91
N PHE A 4 15.82 -2.58 6.47
CA PHE A 4 14.60 -2.58 7.26
C PHE A 4 13.49 -1.89 6.48
N LEU A 5 12.25 -2.31 6.72
CA LEU A 5 11.06 -1.60 6.29
C LEU A 5 10.41 -0.97 7.52
N GLU A 6 10.12 0.32 7.46
CA GLU A 6 9.31 0.99 8.48
C GLU A 6 7.88 1.12 7.95
N VAL A 7 6.91 0.62 8.71
CA VAL A 7 5.49 0.67 8.40
C VAL A 7 4.76 1.20 9.63
N HIS A 8 4.20 2.41 9.54
CA HIS A 8 3.48 3.07 10.65
C HIS A 8 4.25 3.02 11.98
N GLY A 9 5.56 3.32 11.95
CA GLY A 9 6.44 3.27 13.14
C GLY A 9 6.90 1.88 13.58
N THR A 10 6.47 0.82 12.89
CA THR A 10 6.94 -0.55 13.09
C THR A 10 8.12 -0.85 12.19
N ILE A 11 9.26 -1.21 12.78
CA ILE A 11 10.47 -1.62 12.04
C ILE A 11 10.43 -3.14 11.80
N ILE A 12 10.52 -3.54 10.54
CA ILE A 12 10.48 -4.93 10.09
C ILE A 12 11.82 -5.26 9.43
N ASN A 13 12.48 -6.33 9.86
CA ASN A 13 13.65 -6.83 9.16
C ASN A 13 13.20 -7.50 7.86
N LYS A 14 13.86 -7.20 6.73
CA LYS A 14 13.58 -7.85 5.45
C LYS A 14 13.55 -9.39 5.55
N LYS A 15 14.42 -9.99 6.38
CA LYS A 15 14.52 -11.46 6.54
C LYS A 15 13.26 -12.08 7.15
N ASP A 16 12.50 -11.30 7.91
CA ASP A 16 11.29 -11.77 8.58
C ASP A 16 10.08 -11.75 7.62
N ILE A 17 10.19 -11.05 6.48
CA ILE A 17 9.14 -10.95 5.48
C ILE A 17 9.10 -12.24 4.66
N ARG A 18 7.98 -12.95 4.73
CA ARG A 18 7.70 -14.14 3.93
C ARG A 18 7.19 -13.76 2.54
N ARG A 19 6.22 -12.85 2.46
CA ARG A 19 5.67 -12.34 1.21
C ARG A 19 4.99 -10.98 1.44
N VAL A 20 4.82 -10.24 0.36
CA VAL A 20 3.96 -9.06 0.31
C VAL A 20 2.85 -9.34 -0.68
N GLU A 21 1.62 -9.08 -0.25
CA GLU A 21 0.40 -9.30 -1.00
C GLU A 21 -0.21 -7.95 -1.34
N PHE A 22 -0.29 -7.63 -2.63
CA PHE A 22 -1.06 -6.49 -3.10
C PHE A 22 -2.56 -6.83 -3.03
N ILE A 23 -3.35 -5.94 -2.44
CA ILE A 23 -4.78 -6.13 -2.23
C ILE A 23 -5.58 -5.37 -3.29
N SER A 24 -5.42 -4.04 -3.35
CA SER A 24 -6.20 -3.19 -4.23
C SER A 24 -5.61 -1.78 -4.34
N ASP A 25 -5.86 -1.14 -5.47
CA ASP A 25 -5.72 0.29 -5.72
C ASP A 25 -7.03 0.90 -6.25
N ASP A 26 -8.17 0.26 -5.99
CA ASP A 26 -9.51 0.70 -6.40
C ASP A 26 -10.00 1.86 -5.54
N ILE A 27 -9.39 3.02 -5.76
CA ILE A 27 -9.71 4.28 -5.09
C ILE A 27 -10.79 5.01 -5.88
N TYR A 28 -11.84 5.45 -5.19
CA TYR A 28 -12.95 6.25 -5.71
C TYR A 28 -13.67 6.97 -4.57
N LEU A 29 -14.38 8.07 -4.85
CA LEU A 29 -14.99 8.90 -3.79
C LEU A 29 -16.09 8.21 -2.98
N GLY A 30 -16.64 7.11 -3.50
CA GLY A 30 -17.62 6.28 -2.80
C GLY A 30 -17.06 5.57 -1.56
N LEU A 31 -15.74 5.50 -1.40
CA LEU A 31 -15.10 4.95 -0.21
C LEU A 31 -15.27 5.86 1.02
N LEU A 32 -15.39 7.17 0.82
CA LEU A 32 -15.50 8.15 1.90
C LEU A 32 -16.93 8.16 2.47
N PRO A 33 -17.12 7.90 3.78
CA PRO A 33 -18.44 7.95 4.43
C PRO A 33 -19.14 9.29 4.22
N ARG A 34 -20.42 9.23 3.82
CA ARG A 34 -21.25 10.42 3.61
C ARG A 34 -22.52 10.41 4.45
N VAL A 35 -22.91 11.59 4.94
CA VAL A 35 -24.21 11.86 5.56
C VAL A 35 -24.80 13.09 4.89
N ASN A 36 -26.02 12.97 4.36
CA ASN A 36 -26.69 14.05 3.61
C ASN A 36 -25.88 14.63 2.43
N GLY A 37 -25.01 13.81 1.82
CA GLY A 37 -24.18 14.19 0.68
C GLY A 37 -22.79 14.73 1.05
N GLU A 38 -22.55 15.04 2.32
CA GLU A 38 -21.29 15.56 2.85
C GLU A 38 -20.42 14.45 3.41
N ILE A 39 -19.10 14.57 3.22
CA ILE A 39 -18.12 13.65 3.82
C ILE A 39 -18.00 13.96 5.31
N VAL A 40 -18.10 12.93 6.16
CA VAL A 40 -18.18 13.10 7.63
C VAL A 40 -16.94 12.65 8.40
N VAL A 41 -15.85 12.35 7.69
CA VAL A 41 -14.57 11.94 8.27
C VAL A 41 -13.44 12.76 7.66
N ASP A 42 -12.37 12.96 8.43
CA ASP A 42 -11.18 13.65 7.93
C ASP A 42 -10.42 12.76 6.92
N PHE A 43 -10.39 11.45 7.18
CA PHE A 43 -9.78 10.45 6.30
C PHE A 43 -10.37 9.05 6.55
N ILE A 44 -10.06 8.12 5.64
CA ILE A 44 -10.19 6.68 5.87
C ILE A 44 -8.82 6.00 5.69
N GLY A 45 -8.53 4.98 6.49
CA GLY A 45 -7.40 4.09 6.23
C GLY A 45 -7.76 3.16 5.06
N PHE A 46 -6.94 3.18 4.01
CA PHE A 46 -7.09 2.31 2.85
C PHE A 46 -5.94 1.32 2.78
N THR A 47 -6.23 0.06 3.12
CA THR A 47 -5.26 -1.03 3.06
C THR A 47 -5.04 -1.48 1.62
N TYR A 48 -3.91 -1.08 1.04
CA TYR A 48 -3.58 -1.42 -0.35
C TYR A 48 -2.73 -2.69 -0.48
N ALA A 49 -2.04 -3.09 0.59
CA ALA A 49 -1.23 -4.30 0.62
C ALA A 49 -1.06 -4.85 2.05
N LYS A 50 -0.60 -6.09 2.16
CA LYS A 50 -0.28 -6.77 3.42
C LYS A 50 1.12 -7.36 3.37
N ILE A 51 1.86 -7.21 4.47
CA ILE A 51 3.11 -7.92 4.70
C ILE A 51 2.82 -9.12 5.57
N HIS A 52 3.18 -10.29 5.06
CA HIS A 52 3.14 -11.56 5.78
C HIS A 52 4.54 -11.91 6.25
N THR A 53 4.71 -12.18 7.53
CA THR A 53 6.00 -12.57 8.11
C THR A 53 6.09 -14.08 8.33
N PHE A 54 7.29 -14.60 8.57
CA PHE A 54 7.50 -16.02 8.91
C PHE A 54 6.97 -16.41 10.30
N ASP A 55 6.79 -15.44 11.21
CA ASP A 55 6.19 -15.63 12.53
C ASP A 55 4.65 -15.50 12.54
N ASN A 56 4.03 -15.52 11.35
CA ASN A 56 2.58 -15.42 11.11
C ASN A 56 1.92 -14.11 11.55
N ARG A 57 2.68 -13.01 11.63
CA ARG A 57 2.09 -11.67 11.72
C ARG A 57 1.66 -11.19 10.34
N GLU A 58 0.53 -10.49 10.33
CA GLU A 58 0.08 -9.70 9.20
C GLU A 58 0.21 -8.23 9.57
N ILE A 59 0.82 -7.45 8.68
CA ILE A 59 1.00 -6.02 8.86
C ILE A 59 0.36 -5.34 7.66
N ASP A 60 -0.65 -4.53 7.94
CA ASP A 60 -1.37 -3.77 6.92
C ASP A 60 -0.52 -2.60 6.43
N LEU A 61 -0.50 -2.43 5.11
CA LEU A 61 0.08 -1.27 4.45
C LEU A 61 -1.08 -0.37 4.04
N GLU A 62 -1.18 0.76 4.71
CA GLU A 62 -2.31 1.67 4.57
C GLU A 62 -1.86 3.05 4.08
N ILE A 63 -2.74 3.70 3.35
CA ILE A 63 -2.69 5.14 3.13
C ILE A 63 -3.91 5.80 3.75
N ASP A 64 -3.72 6.98 4.31
CA ASP A 64 -4.83 7.81 4.75
C ASP A 64 -5.41 8.53 3.53
N LEU A 65 -6.60 8.12 3.10
CA LEU A 65 -7.33 8.77 2.02
C LEU A 65 -8.14 9.93 2.58
N TYR A 66 -7.65 11.14 2.34
CA TYR A 66 -8.35 12.39 2.61
C TYR A 66 -9.32 12.71 1.47
N ALA A 67 -10.35 13.51 1.76
CA ALA A 67 -11.21 14.07 0.71
C ALA A 67 -10.40 14.94 -0.28
N PRO A 68 -10.83 15.05 -1.55
CA PRO A 68 -10.17 15.93 -2.51
C PRO A 68 -10.16 17.38 -2.03
N ASP A 69 -9.08 18.09 -2.36
CA ASP A 69 -8.96 19.51 -2.08
C ASP A 69 -9.99 20.33 -2.89
N GLU A 70 -10.30 21.55 -2.45
CA GLU A 70 -11.22 22.43 -3.18
C GLU A 70 -10.69 22.70 -4.60
N GLY A 71 -11.48 22.31 -5.60
CA GLY A 71 -11.11 22.43 -7.01
C GLY A 71 -10.29 21.26 -7.58
N GLU A 72 -9.94 20.27 -6.76
CA GLU A 72 -9.33 19.01 -7.21
C GLU A 72 -10.39 18.13 -7.88
N THR A 73 -10.08 17.60 -9.07
CA THR A 73 -10.98 16.66 -9.75
C THR A 73 -10.83 15.27 -9.15
N GLU A 74 -11.89 14.46 -9.20
CA GLU A 74 -11.86 13.08 -8.72
C GLU A 74 -10.76 12.26 -9.42
N ASP A 75 -10.64 12.35 -10.74
CA ASP A 75 -9.61 11.63 -11.50
C ASP A 75 -8.19 11.97 -11.03
N PHE A 76 -7.91 13.26 -10.82
CA PHE A 76 -6.58 13.68 -10.35
C PHE A 76 -6.32 13.21 -8.92
N TRP A 77 -7.32 13.28 -8.05
CA TRP A 77 -7.23 12.77 -6.69
C TRP A 77 -6.97 11.25 -6.68
N ILE A 78 -7.66 10.48 -7.53
CA ILE A 78 -7.44 9.03 -7.70
C ILE A 78 -5.99 8.78 -8.16
N ASP A 79 -5.56 9.45 -9.23
CA ASP A 79 -4.22 9.27 -9.81
C ASP A 79 -3.11 9.59 -8.81
N LYS A 80 -3.27 10.66 -8.03
CA LYS A 80 -2.32 11.06 -6.98
C LYS A 80 -2.17 9.99 -5.90
N ASN A 81 -3.28 9.43 -5.41
CA ASN A 81 -3.26 8.38 -4.39
C ASN A 81 -2.72 7.05 -4.93
N ARG A 82 -3.11 6.67 -6.17
CA ARG A 82 -2.55 5.50 -6.87
C ARG A 82 -1.06 5.65 -7.12
N ALA A 83 -0.59 6.84 -7.49
CA ALA A 83 0.84 7.11 -7.67
C ALA A 83 1.63 6.86 -6.38
N TYR A 84 1.07 7.25 -5.22
CA TYR A 84 1.69 6.95 -3.93
C TYR A 84 1.77 5.45 -3.66
N ILE A 85 0.67 4.71 -3.87
CA ILE A 85 0.63 3.23 -3.73
C ILE A 85 1.71 2.60 -4.61
N ASN A 86 1.78 3.00 -5.88
CA ASN A 86 2.75 2.49 -6.85
C ASN A 86 4.18 2.77 -6.39
N MET A 87 4.48 4.00 -5.97
CA MET A 87 5.81 4.36 -5.44
C MET A 87 6.17 3.53 -4.20
N SER A 88 5.21 3.30 -3.30
CA SER A 88 5.42 2.48 -2.10
C SER A 88 5.71 1.03 -2.46
N MET A 89 4.91 0.43 -3.35
CA MET A 89 5.10 -0.94 -3.82
C MET A 89 6.42 -1.11 -4.56
N THR A 90 6.83 -0.17 -5.41
CA THR A 90 8.15 -0.19 -6.06
C THR A 90 9.28 -0.26 -5.03
N LYS A 91 9.25 0.58 -3.99
CA LYS A 91 10.26 0.55 -2.92
C LYS A 91 10.29 -0.81 -2.20
N ILE A 92 9.12 -1.40 -1.96
CA ILE A 92 9.03 -2.73 -1.34
C ILE A 92 9.62 -3.80 -2.26
N TYR A 93 9.31 -3.77 -3.56
CA TYR A 93 9.89 -4.71 -4.52
C TYR A 93 11.41 -4.56 -4.60
N GLU A 94 11.93 -3.33 -4.69
CA GLU A 94 13.38 -3.06 -4.69
C GLU A 94 14.05 -3.50 -3.38
N LEU A 95 13.37 -3.33 -2.25
CA LEU A 95 13.84 -3.83 -0.96
C LEU A 95 13.94 -5.35 -0.98
N LEU A 96 12.89 -6.03 -1.46
CA LEU A 96 12.78 -7.47 -1.44
C LEU A 96 13.73 -8.16 -2.42
N ASN A 97 14.28 -7.45 -3.43
CA ASN A 97 15.10 -8.02 -4.50
C ASN A 97 14.46 -9.31 -5.03
N PRO A 98 13.30 -9.23 -5.69
CA PRO A 98 12.62 -10.40 -6.23
C PRO A 98 13.61 -11.21 -7.06
N VAL A 99 13.84 -12.45 -6.63
CA VAL A 99 14.57 -13.42 -7.44
C VAL A 99 13.58 -13.91 -8.49
N LYS A 100 13.89 -13.70 -9.77
CA LYS A 100 13.16 -14.33 -10.86
C LYS A 100 13.26 -15.85 -10.68
N VAL A 101 12.13 -16.52 -10.43
CA VAL A 101 12.08 -17.98 -10.25
C VAL A 101 11.86 -18.70 -11.59
N THR A 102 11.38 -18.00 -12.62
CA THR A 102 10.92 -18.59 -13.89
C THR A 102 11.92 -18.53 -15.05
N GLU A 103 13.23 -18.54 -14.78
CA GLU A 103 14.28 -18.69 -15.81
C GLU A 103 15.24 -19.87 -15.52
N ILE A 104 14.84 -20.80 -14.63
CA ILE A 104 15.57 -22.06 -14.44
C ILE A 104 15.13 -23.02 -15.55
N GLU A 105 15.79 -22.96 -16.70
CA GLU A 105 15.74 -24.08 -17.65
C GLU A 105 16.34 -25.31 -16.96
N TYR A 106 15.56 -26.40 -16.88
CA TYR A 106 16.09 -27.71 -16.53
C TYR A 106 17.08 -28.11 -17.64
N ASN A 107 18.39 -28.06 -17.33
CA ASN A 107 19.40 -28.79 -18.10
C ASN A 107 19.35 -30.28 -17.79
#